data_AF-A0A2M7L1V3-F1
#
_entry.id   AF-A0A2M7L1V3-F1
#
_cell.length_a   1.000
_cell.length_b   1.000
_cell.length_c   1.000
_cell.angle_alpha   90.00
_cell.angle_beta   90.00
_cell.angle_gamma   90.00
#
_symmetry.space_group_name_H-M   'P 1'
#
loop_
_entity.id
_entity.type
_entity.pdbx_description
1 polymer ?
#
loop_
_entity_poly.entity_id
_entity_poly.type
_entity_poly.pdbx_seq_one_letter_code
_entity_poly.pdbx_strand_id
1 'polypeptide(L)'
;MTVQSPPADPLPADEQTEQEYRSLVRALRETRGHFALFPVESDYRPSLRDALFDQLNRDLSAAGMKLRVVKLSRDEWDPKLWIEVDGPDGDGQALAVIGLEETPGIIPEPGKPRRRPPALALLNNYREALRKRLHGPLLLWCDPFTHMALQEHAPDLFDCYAGLFTFLDTQPRIESPRWWELARPTQARDASAIERHVAGSRAALAFYEDKVRELTEPTPARARALLGLAEALWALAGADTAARLTRAEAAAREALALLSPETSAREWARAQHVLGAVLSDLLTGQRGENLLRAIACYEAALRVVTEADFPVEWALTQNNLGTVYRQLPTGEPEQNLRHAIARYEAALRVYTEADFPVQWAGTQNNLGSAYLQLPIGDRGQNLGRAIACYEAALRVYTEADFPMQWAMTQNNLGGAYCALLTGDREGNPRRAIACYEAALRVYTEADFPVDWAMTQNNLGNAYLQLPIGDRGQNLGRAIACYEAALRVHTEADFPVQWAGTQNNLGSAYAQLPTGERGQNLGRAIACYEAALRVYTEADFPVQWAGTQNNLGSAYSELPTGDRGQNLGRAIACYEAALRVRTEADFPLD
;
A
#
# COMPACT_ATOMS: atom_id res chain seq x y z
N MET A 1 -18.45 10.15 -68.61
CA MET A 1 -19.30 9.26 -67.79
C MET A 1 -18.57 8.96 -66.51
N THR A 2 -18.79 9.76 -65.48
CA THR A 2 -18.34 9.48 -64.11
C THR A 2 -19.30 8.46 -63.52
N VAL A 3 -18.84 7.23 -63.34
CA VAL A 3 -19.58 6.25 -62.53
C VAL A 3 -19.35 6.68 -61.07
N GLN A 4 -20.33 7.37 -60.50
CA GLN A 4 -20.42 7.46 -59.05
C GLN A 4 -20.65 6.05 -58.54
N SER A 5 -19.70 5.52 -57.78
CA SER A 5 -20.01 4.45 -56.83
C SER A 5 -21.18 4.93 -55.97
N PRO A 6 -22.17 4.07 -55.67
CA PRO A 6 -23.21 4.46 -54.72
C PRO A 6 -22.53 4.84 -53.38
N PRO A 7 -23.13 5.73 -52.58
CA PRO A 7 -22.71 5.83 -51.20
C PRO A 7 -22.77 4.43 -50.61
N ALA A 8 -21.70 3.98 -49.95
CA ALA A 8 -21.78 2.75 -49.18
C ALA A 8 -22.92 2.94 -48.18
N ASP A 9 -23.95 2.09 -48.26
CA ASP A 9 -25.01 2.10 -47.27
C ASP A 9 -24.35 2.04 -45.89
N PRO A 10 -24.72 2.92 -44.93
CA PRO A 10 -24.21 2.80 -43.59
C PRO A 10 -24.59 1.41 -43.11
N LEU A 11 -23.58 0.59 -42.80
CA LEU A 11 -23.79 -0.66 -42.09
C LEU A 11 -24.71 -0.34 -40.90
N PRO A 12 -25.81 -1.09 -40.69
CA PRO A 12 -26.62 -0.91 -39.51
C PRO A 12 -25.82 -1.43 -38.30
N ALA A 13 -24.91 -0.58 -37.83
CA ALA A 13 -24.56 -0.50 -36.44
C ALA A 13 -25.89 -0.52 -35.66
N ASP A 14 -25.99 -1.42 -34.67
CA ASP A 14 -27.18 -1.45 -33.83
C ASP A 14 -27.39 -0.09 -33.15
N GLU A 15 -28.62 0.15 -32.67
CA GLU A 15 -29.00 1.45 -32.11
C GLU A 15 -28.08 1.86 -30.93
N GLN A 16 -27.54 0.86 -30.22
CA GLN A 16 -26.52 1.03 -29.18
C GLN A 16 -25.19 1.54 -29.75
N THR A 17 -24.65 0.89 -30.79
CA THR A 17 -23.39 1.27 -31.43
C THR A 17 -23.46 2.68 -32.02
N GLU A 18 -24.56 3.03 -32.70
CA GLU A 18 -24.79 4.39 -33.21
C GLU A 18 -24.93 5.42 -32.06
N GLN A 19 -25.51 5.03 -30.91
CA GLN A 19 -25.62 5.88 -29.72
C GLN A 19 -24.26 6.08 -29.02
N GLU A 20 -23.45 5.04 -28.88
CA GLU A 20 -22.09 5.11 -28.32
C GLU A 20 -21.17 5.93 -29.23
N TYR A 21 -21.27 5.73 -30.56
CA TYR A 21 -20.57 6.52 -31.55
C TYR A 21 -20.93 8.02 -31.48
N ARG A 22 -22.24 8.36 -31.40
CA ARG A 22 -22.68 9.76 -31.16
C ARG A 22 -22.19 10.31 -29.82
N SER A 23 -22.03 9.46 -28.82
CA SER A 23 -21.49 9.85 -27.51
C SER A 23 -19.98 10.15 -27.57
N LEU A 24 -19.21 9.38 -28.34
CA LEU A 24 -17.80 9.68 -28.67
C LEU A 24 -17.68 11.02 -29.41
N VAL A 25 -18.45 11.23 -30.48
CA VAL A 25 -18.47 12.51 -31.23
C VAL A 25 -18.82 13.69 -30.31
N ARG A 26 -19.76 13.50 -29.38
CA ARG A 26 -20.14 14.53 -28.41
C ARG A 26 -19.02 14.82 -27.40
N ALA A 27 -18.39 13.79 -26.83
CA ALA A 27 -17.27 13.93 -25.90
C ALA A 27 -16.08 14.67 -26.56
N LEU A 28 -15.75 14.32 -27.80
CA LEU A 28 -14.70 14.99 -28.57
C LEU A 28 -15.00 16.48 -28.83
N ARG A 29 -16.27 16.86 -28.99
CA ARG A 29 -16.68 18.28 -29.08
C ARG A 29 -16.63 18.99 -27.73
N GLU A 30 -17.01 18.31 -26.64
CA GLU A 30 -17.06 18.88 -25.28
C GLU A 30 -15.66 19.11 -24.68
N THR A 31 -14.65 18.33 -25.08
CA THR A 31 -13.23 18.57 -24.70
C THR A 31 -12.63 19.85 -25.30
N ARG A 32 -13.26 20.47 -26.30
CA ARG A 32 -12.84 21.74 -26.94
C ARG A 32 -11.39 21.79 -27.45
N GLY A 33 -10.81 20.64 -27.79
CA GLY A 33 -9.40 20.58 -28.18
C GLY A 33 -8.42 20.55 -26.99
N HIS A 34 -8.84 20.04 -25.83
CA HIS A 34 -7.96 19.65 -24.72
C HIS A 34 -7.63 18.14 -24.73
N PHE A 35 -6.47 17.77 -24.17
CA PHE A 35 -6.01 16.38 -24.11
C PHE A 35 -6.91 15.53 -23.21
N ALA A 36 -7.51 14.50 -23.80
CA ALA A 36 -8.32 13.49 -23.15
C ALA A 36 -8.06 12.13 -23.83
N LEU A 37 -8.03 11.06 -23.05
CA LEU A 37 -7.71 9.72 -23.53
C LEU A 37 -8.98 8.91 -23.77
N PHE A 38 -9.15 8.39 -24.97
CA PHE A 38 -10.30 7.58 -25.35
C PHE A 38 -9.85 6.21 -25.84
N PRO A 39 -9.67 5.21 -24.95
CA PRO A 39 -9.48 3.84 -25.38
C PRO A 39 -10.73 3.35 -26.12
N VAL A 40 -10.52 2.72 -27.27
CA VAL A 40 -11.56 2.14 -28.10
C VAL A 40 -11.26 0.66 -28.30
N GLU A 41 -12.02 -0.19 -27.62
CA GLU A 41 -11.96 -1.65 -27.70
C GLU A 41 -12.79 -2.13 -28.90
N SER A 42 -12.24 -3.00 -29.75
CA SER A 42 -12.94 -3.48 -30.95
C SER A 42 -12.58 -4.93 -31.29
N ASP A 43 -13.50 -5.65 -31.93
CA ASP A 43 -13.31 -7.01 -32.46
C ASP A 43 -12.39 -7.09 -33.70
N TYR A 44 -11.75 -5.97 -34.05
CA TYR A 44 -10.76 -5.83 -35.12
C TYR A 44 -11.30 -6.15 -36.53
N ARG A 45 -12.38 -5.47 -36.92
CA ARG A 45 -12.87 -5.38 -38.30
C ARG A 45 -12.38 -4.09 -38.98
N PRO A 46 -11.36 -4.12 -39.87
CA PRO A 46 -10.81 -2.91 -40.49
C PRO A 46 -11.86 -2.09 -41.26
N SER A 47 -12.76 -2.74 -42.00
CA SER A 47 -13.84 -2.09 -42.74
C SER A 47 -14.84 -1.35 -41.83
N LEU A 48 -15.07 -1.84 -40.60
CA LEU A 48 -15.93 -1.17 -39.62
C LEU A 48 -15.22 0.05 -39.02
N ARG A 49 -13.96 -0.09 -38.60
CA ARG A 49 -13.14 1.03 -38.12
C ARG A 49 -13.04 2.13 -39.17
N ASP A 50 -12.73 1.77 -40.41
CA ASP A 50 -12.51 2.74 -41.49
C ASP A 50 -13.83 3.47 -41.82
N ALA A 51 -14.98 2.78 -41.84
CA ALA A 51 -16.30 3.41 -41.98
C ALA A 51 -16.67 4.35 -40.82
N LEU A 52 -16.35 3.97 -39.57
CA LEU A 52 -16.56 4.79 -38.38
C LEU A 52 -15.63 6.01 -38.36
N PHE A 53 -14.38 5.87 -38.80
CA PHE A 53 -13.43 6.97 -38.93
C PHE A 53 -13.81 7.93 -40.06
N ASP A 54 -14.34 7.42 -41.18
CA ASP A 54 -14.90 8.23 -42.25
C ASP A 54 -16.10 9.06 -41.77
N GLN A 55 -16.99 8.46 -40.97
CA GLN A 55 -18.09 9.19 -40.33
C GLN A 55 -17.56 10.20 -39.28
N LEU A 56 -16.55 9.83 -38.50
CA LEU A 56 -15.98 10.68 -37.44
C LEU A 56 -15.28 11.90 -38.03
N ASN A 57 -14.55 11.71 -39.12
CA ASN A 57 -13.91 12.81 -39.83
C ASN A 57 -14.95 13.76 -40.44
N ARG A 58 -16.10 13.27 -40.95
CA ARG A 58 -17.23 14.12 -41.39
C ARG A 58 -17.81 14.93 -40.22
N ASP A 59 -18.11 14.27 -39.11
CA ASP A 59 -18.78 14.89 -37.95
C ASP A 59 -17.88 15.84 -37.15
N LEU A 60 -16.56 15.61 -37.14
CA LEU A 60 -15.56 16.54 -36.61
C LEU A 60 -15.33 17.72 -37.55
N SER A 61 -15.22 17.49 -38.86
CA SER A 61 -15.07 18.56 -39.86
C SER A 61 -16.25 19.55 -39.82
N ALA A 62 -17.48 19.04 -39.64
CA ALA A 62 -18.67 19.87 -39.45
C ALA A 62 -18.65 20.71 -38.16
N ALA A 63 -17.84 20.34 -37.17
CA ALA A 63 -17.62 21.06 -35.92
C ALA A 63 -16.33 21.92 -35.94
N GLY A 64 -15.65 22.05 -37.08
CA GLY A 64 -14.41 22.80 -37.22
C GLY A 64 -13.16 22.07 -36.72
N MET A 65 -13.26 20.78 -36.41
CA MET A 65 -12.13 19.95 -35.97
C MET A 65 -11.59 19.05 -37.09
N LYS A 66 -10.32 18.63 -36.99
CA LYS A 66 -9.69 17.68 -37.92
C LYS A 66 -9.33 16.37 -37.21
N LEU A 67 -9.62 15.23 -37.83
CA LEU A 67 -9.14 13.93 -37.38
C LEU A 67 -7.80 13.61 -38.06
N ARG A 68 -6.72 13.48 -37.29
CA ARG A 68 -5.44 12.92 -37.75
C ARG A 68 -5.38 11.46 -37.31
N VAL A 69 -5.27 10.54 -38.26
CA VAL A 69 -5.05 9.11 -37.95
C VAL A 69 -3.56 8.80 -38.09
N VAL A 70 -2.94 8.28 -37.04
CA VAL A 70 -1.57 7.75 -37.03
C VAL A 70 -1.68 6.23 -36.94
N LYS A 71 -1.32 5.54 -38.02
CA LYS A 71 -1.13 4.10 -38.00
C LYS A 71 0.30 3.79 -37.58
N LEU A 72 0.44 3.00 -36.51
CA LEU A 72 1.71 2.39 -36.12
C LEU A 72 1.91 1.12 -36.94
N SER A 73 3.15 0.90 -37.37
CA SER A 73 3.61 -0.33 -38.00
C SER A 73 4.65 -1.01 -37.10
N ARG A 74 4.95 -2.29 -37.38
CA ARG A 74 5.95 -3.06 -36.61
C ARG A 74 7.33 -2.40 -36.53
N ASP A 75 7.70 -1.62 -37.55
CA ASP A 75 9.02 -1.02 -37.70
C ASP A 75 9.06 0.48 -37.30
N GLU A 76 7.90 1.11 -37.06
CA GLU A 76 7.76 2.56 -36.84
C GLU A 76 7.11 2.88 -35.47
N TRP A 77 7.51 2.15 -34.43
CA TRP A 77 7.03 2.38 -33.08
C TRP A 77 7.96 3.34 -32.30
N ASP A 78 7.57 4.62 -32.18
CA ASP A 78 8.09 5.57 -31.19
C ASP A 78 6.98 6.55 -30.74
N PRO A 79 6.60 6.61 -29.45
CA PRO A 79 5.64 7.57 -28.92
C PRO A 79 5.99 9.04 -29.15
N LYS A 80 7.26 9.36 -29.44
CA LYS A 80 7.67 10.72 -29.84
C LYS A 80 7.15 11.12 -31.21
N LEU A 81 6.91 10.18 -32.12
CA LEU A 81 6.32 10.45 -33.44
C LEU A 81 4.84 10.86 -33.33
N TRP A 82 4.17 10.52 -32.21
CA TRP A 82 2.82 11.02 -31.91
C TRP A 82 2.83 12.54 -31.66
N ILE A 83 4.00 13.10 -31.33
CA ILE A 83 4.22 14.44 -30.78
C ILE A 83 4.75 15.42 -31.87
N GLU A 84 5.14 14.92 -33.04
CA GLU A 84 5.45 15.76 -34.20
C GLU A 84 4.14 16.29 -34.81
N VAL A 85 3.69 17.41 -34.23
CA VAL A 85 2.59 18.25 -34.72
C VAL A 85 3.19 19.54 -35.25
N ASP A 86 3.09 19.75 -36.56
CA ASP A 86 3.55 20.96 -37.21
C ASP A 86 2.67 22.16 -36.82
N GLY A 87 3.27 23.13 -36.12
CA GLY A 87 2.78 24.50 -36.01
C GLY A 87 2.08 24.88 -34.69
N PRO A 88 1.83 26.19 -34.46
CA PRO A 88 1.31 26.70 -33.19
C PRO A 88 -0.19 26.42 -32.97
N ASP A 89 -0.92 26.03 -34.01
CA ASP A 89 -2.38 25.91 -34.04
C ASP A 89 -2.84 24.47 -33.73
N GLY A 90 -2.49 23.98 -32.54
CA GLY A 90 -2.94 22.67 -32.03
C GLY A 90 -4.43 22.63 -31.64
N ASP A 91 -5.07 23.79 -31.51
CA ASP A 91 -6.47 23.93 -31.16
C ASP A 91 -7.39 23.42 -32.29
N GLY A 92 -8.11 22.33 -32.02
CA GLY A 92 -9.09 21.75 -32.95
C GLY A 92 -8.64 20.47 -33.68
N GLN A 93 -7.55 19.82 -33.29
CA GLN A 93 -7.18 18.50 -33.82
C GLN A 93 -7.53 17.37 -32.83
N ALA A 94 -8.08 16.27 -33.34
CA ALA A 94 -8.19 15.00 -32.63
C ALA A 94 -7.22 13.99 -33.28
N LEU A 95 -6.44 13.30 -32.47
CA LEU A 95 -5.47 12.30 -32.89
C LEU A 95 -6.03 10.90 -32.61
N ALA A 96 -6.15 10.05 -33.63
CA ALA A 96 -6.46 8.64 -33.46
C ALA A 96 -5.21 7.80 -33.75
N VAL A 97 -4.78 6.99 -32.78
CA VAL A 97 -3.68 6.04 -32.93
C VAL A 97 -4.25 4.64 -33.10
N ILE A 98 -3.78 3.92 -34.12
CA ILE A 98 -4.20 2.56 -34.48
C ILE A 98 -2.96 1.68 -34.74
N GLY A 99 -3.05 0.36 -34.63
CA GLY A 99 -1.90 -0.53 -34.81
C GLY A 99 -1.05 -0.71 -33.55
N LEU A 100 -1.59 -0.39 -32.36
CA LEU A 100 -0.92 -0.69 -31.08
C LEU A 100 -0.73 -2.20 -30.90
N GLU A 101 -1.74 -2.98 -31.30
CA GLU A 101 -1.75 -4.43 -31.42
C GLU A 101 -0.66 -5.01 -32.35
N GLU A 102 -0.25 -4.25 -33.37
CA GLU A 102 0.85 -4.64 -34.28
C GLU A 102 2.25 -4.39 -33.65
N THR A 103 2.33 -3.64 -32.54
CA THR A 103 3.60 -3.24 -31.90
C THR A 103 4.36 -4.44 -31.31
N PRO A 104 5.66 -4.60 -31.61
CA PRO A 104 6.48 -5.70 -31.07
C PRO A 104 6.42 -5.80 -29.53
N GLY A 105 5.85 -6.90 -29.06
CA GLY A 105 5.81 -7.26 -27.64
C GLY A 105 4.67 -6.66 -26.81
N ILE A 106 3.78 -5.82 -27.37
CA ILE A 106 2.57 -5.36 -26.65
C ILE A 106 1.64 -6.55 -26.37
N ILE A 107 1.34 -7.34 -27.40
CA ILE A 107 0.74 -8.66 -27.24
C ILE A 107 1.87 -9.68 -27.02
N PRO A 108 1.83 -10.51 -25.95
CA PRO A 108 2.88 -11.49 -25.70
C PRO A 108 2.97 -12.54 -26.83
N GLU A 109 4.11 -12.61 -27.52
CA GLU A 109 4.34 -13.68 -28.50
C GLU A 109 4.41 -15.05 -27.81
N PRO A 110 3.70 -16.09 -28.33
CA PRO A 110 3.72 -17.42 -27.74
C PRO A 110 5.15 -17.97 -27.61
N GLY A 111 5.57 -18.28 -26.39
CA GLY A 111 6.88 -18.88 -26.10
C GLY A 111 8.03 -17.92 -25.80
N LYS A 112 7.79 -16.60 -25.69
CA LYS A 112 8.79 -15.64 -25.17
C LYS A 112 8.48 -15.23 -23.72
N PRO A 113 9.49 -15.01 -22.86
CA PRO A 113 9.28 -14.63 -21.46
C PRO A 113 8.63 -13.24 -21.35
N ARG A 114 7.64 -13.10 -20.47
CA ARG A 114 6.92 -11.85 -20.20
C ARG A 114 7.81 -10.86 -19.42
N ARG A 115 8.60 -10.06 -20.14
CA ARG A 115 9.01 -8.74 -19.64
C ARG A 115 7.88 -7.74 -19.90
N ARG A 116 7.75 -6.73 -19.04
CA ARG A 116 6.88 -5.56 -19.30
C ARG A 116 7.17 -5.08 -20.72
N PRO A 117 6.17 -4.98 -21.63
CA PRO A 117 6.43 -4.57 -23.00
C PRO A 117 7.19 -3.24 -22.99
N PRO A 118 8.40 -3.15 -23.58
CA PRO A 118 9.17 -1.90 -23.56
C PRO A 118 8.34 -0.73 -24.08
N ALA A 119 7.46 -1.04 -25.04
CA ALA A 119 6.49 -0.11 -25.60
C ALA A 119 5.54 0.50 -24.55
N LEU A 120 4.86 -0.33 -23.75
CA LEU A 120 3.90 0.13 -22.73
C LEU A 120 4.60 0.81 -21.55
N ALA A 121 5.80 0.34 -21.18
CA ALA A 121 6.63 1.00 -20.18
C ALA A 121 7.01 2.43 -20.61
N LEU A 122 7.46 2.58 -21.85
CA LEU A 122 7.80 3.88 -22.43
C LEU A 122 6.58 4.79 -22.53
N LEU A 123 5.40 4.27 -22.90
CA LEU A 123 4.15 5.05 -22.92
C LEU A 123 3.79 5.61 -21.54
N ASN A 124 3.89 4.79 -20.48
CA ASN A 124 3.66 5.24 -19.10
C ASN A 124 4.66 6.33 -18.66
N ASN A 125 5.91 6.24 -19.13
CA ASN A 125 6.97 7.20 -18.83
C ASN A 125 6.84 8.50 -19.64
N TYR A 126 6.34 8.44 -20.88
CA TYR A 126 6.12 9.61 -21.73
C TYR A 126 4.77 10.32 -21.49
N ARG A 127 3.88 9.82 -20.62
CA ARG A 127 2.52 10.38 -20.41
C ARG A 127 2.49 11.90 -20.18
N GLU A 128 3.39 12.43 -19.36
CA GLU A 128 3.47 13.88 -19.07
C GLU A 128 4.11 14.67 -20.22
N ALA A 129 4.93 14.05 -21.05
CA ALA A 129 5.48 14.67 -22.26
C ALA A 129 4.44 14.71 -23.39
N LEU A 130 3.64 13.64 -23.52
CA LEU A 130 2.46 13.56 -24.39
C LEU A 130 1.45 14.64 -23.99
N ARG A 131 1.00 14.65 -22.73
CA ARG A 131 0.05 15.64 -22.19
C ARG A 131 0.48 17.10 -22.36
N LYS A 132 1.78 17.40 -22.28
CA LYS A 132 2.31 18.77 -22.43
C LYS A 132 2.37 19.28 -23.87
N ARG A 133 2.19 18.41 -24.87
CA ARG A 133 2.45 18.72 -26.29
C ARG A 133 1.32 18.28 -27.24
N LEU A 134 0.61 17.21 -26.91
CA LEU A 134 -0.69 16.90 -27.48
C LEU A 134 -1.70 17.82 -26.82
N HIS A 135 -2.14 18.84 -27.54
CA HIS A 135 -3.11 19.79 -27.00
C HIS A 135 -4.53 19.24 -27.09
N GLY A 136 -4.90 18.51 -28.15
CA GLY A 136 -6.24 17.93 -28.35
C GLY A 136 -6.41 16.44 -28.00
N PRO A 137 -7.63 15.88 -28.21
CA PRO A 137 -7.98 14.50 -27.85
C PRO A 137 -7.11 13.41 -28.49
N LEU A 138 -6.90 12.32 -27.75
CA LEU A 138 -6.19 11.12 -28.18
C LEU A 138 -7.11 9.89 -28.09
N LEU A 139 -7.50 9.34 -29.24
CA LEU A 139 -8.19 8.06 -29.34
C LEU A 139 -7.15 6.94 -29.52
N LEU A 140 -7.22 5.89 -28.70
CA LEU A 140 -6.40 4.68 -28.86
C LEU A 140 -7.29 3.52 -29.29
N TRP A 141 -7.33 3.22 -30.59
CA TRP A 141 -8.07 2.07 -31.11
C TRP A 141 -7.22 0.82 -30.99
N CYS A 142 -7.71 -0.19 -30.27
CA CYS A 142 -6.98 -1.43 -30.02
C CYS A 142 -7.92 -2.61 -29.71
N ASP A 143 -7.38 -3.82 -29.73
CA ASP A 143 -8.11 -5.03 -29.34
C ASP A 143 -8.21 -5.20 -27.80
N PRO A 144 -9.10 -6.06 -27.29
CA PRO A 144 -9.29 -6.29 -25.84
C PRO A 144 -8.02 -6.69 -25.06
N PHE A 145 -7.09 -7.45 -25.68
CA PHE A 145 -5.84 -7.87 -25.04
C PHE A 145 -4.83 -6.73 -24.99
N THR A 146 -4.73 -5.92 -26.04
CA THR A 146 -3.92 -4.70 -26.07
C THR A 146 -4.43 -3.66 -25.07
N HIS A 147 -5.76 -3.49 -24.97
CA HIS A 147 -6.40 -2.66 -23.94
C HIS A 147 -6.06 -3.14 -22.52
N MET A 148 -6.22 -4.44 -22.24
CA MET A 148 -5.86 -5.03 -20.94
C MET A 148 -4.36 -4.88 -20.62
N ALA A 149 -3.49 -4.99 -21.63
CA ALA A 149 -2.05 -4.76 -21.44
C ALA A 149 -1.74 -3.28 -21.14
N LEU A 150 -2.43 -2.33 -21.76
CA LEU A 150 -2.33 -0.90 -21.42
C LEU A 150 -2.73 -0.64 -19.96
N GLN A 151 -3.78 -1.28 -19.45
CA GLN A 151 -4.17 -1.22 -18.03
C GLN A 151 -3.09 -1.84 -17.12
N GLU A 152 -2.63 -3.05 -17.43
CA GLU A 152 -1.69 -3.82 -16.58
C GLU A 152 -0.27 -3.22 -16.57
N HIS A 153 0.14 -2.56 -17.66
CA HIS A 153 1.54 -2.17 -17.88
C HIS A 153 1.76 -0.69 -18.19
N ALA A 154 0.71 0.10 -18.35
CA ALA A 154 0.75 1.58 -18.40
C ALA A 154 -0.37 2.23 -17.57
N PRO A 155 -0.59 1.83 -16.29
CA PRO A 155 -1.74 2.25 -15.49
C PRO A 155 -1.82 3.77 -15.32
N ASP A 156 -0.70 4.47 -15.13
CA ASP A 156 -0.73 5.93 -14.95
C ASP A 156 -1.13 6.69 -16.23
N LEU A 157 -0.85 6.12 -17.41
CA LEU A 157 -1.34 6.65 -18.68
C LEU A 157 -2.83 6.31 -18.84
N PHE A 158 -3.22 5.09 -18.47
CA PHE A 158 -4.59 4.60 -18.58
C PHE A 158 -5.58 5.35 -17.67
N ASP A 159 -5.22 5.58 -16.41
CA ASP A 159 -6.06 6.22 -15.40
C ASP A 159 -6.25 7.74 -15.64
N CYS A 160 -5.54 8.33 -16.60
CA CYS A 160 -5.67 9.74 -16.97
C CYS A 160 -6.91 10.01 -17.84
N TYR A 161 -8.05 10.28 -17.19
CA TYR A 161 -9.30 10.75 -17.84
C TYR A 161 -9.75 9.87 -19.02
N ALA A 162 -9.81 8.56 -18.80
CA ALA A 162 -10.26 7.59 -19.79
C ALA A 162 -11.79 7.57 -19.99
N GLY A 163 -12.23 7.59 -21.25
CA GLY A 163 -13.55 7.13 -21.67
C GLY A 163 -13.43 5.92 -22.58
N LEU A 164 -13.80 4.73 -22.09
CA LEU A 164 -13.80 3.49 -22.87
C LEU A 164 -15.05 3.39 -23.76
N PHE A 165 -14.83 3.09 -25.04
CA PHE A 165 -15.87 2.76 -26.03
C PHE A 165 -15.63 1.36 -26.55
N THR A 166 -16.68 0.57 -26.78
CA THR A 166 -16.55 -0.87 -27.06
C THR A 166 -17.40 -1.30 -28.26
N PHE A 167 -16.73 -1.67 -29.37
CA PHE A 167 -17.34 -2.06 -30.64
C PHE A 167 -17.17 -3.57 -30.90
N LEU A 168 -17.91 -4.38 -30.15
CA LEU A 168 -17.87 -5.86 -30.21
C LEU A 168 -19.23 -6.41 -30.69
N ASP A 169 -19.27 -7.16 -31.79
CA ASP A 169 -20.48 -7.92 -32.17
C ASP A 169 -20.86 -8.91 -31.05
N THR A 170 -22.12 -8.91 -30.61
CA THR A 170 -22.62 -9.74 -29.50
C THR A 170 -22.36 -11.24 -29.74
N GLN A 171 -22.06 -12.09 -28.73
CA GLN A 171 -22.37 -12.08 -27.29
C GLN A 171 -21.19 -12.58 -26.43
N PRO A 172 -21.26 -12.54 -25.06
CA PRO A 172 -22.22 -11.85 -24.19
C PRO A 172 -21.54 -10.79 -23.30
N ARG A 173 -22.27 -9.78 -22.81
CA ARG A 173 -21.86 -8.96 -21.65
C ARG A 173 -23.00 -8.16 -21.01
N ILE A 174 -23.61 -8.79 -20.00
CA ILE A 174 -23.81 -8.29 -18.62
C ILE A 174 -23.91 -6.75 -18.44
N GLU A 175 -24.99 -6.31 -17.80
CA GLU A 175 -25.24 -4.94 -17.30
C GLU A 175 -24.37 -4.65 -16.02
N SER A 176 -24.56 -3.64 -15.16
CA SER A 176 -25.48 -2.49 -15.13
C SER A 176 -24.70 -1.15 -14.99
N PRO A 177 -25.23 0.00 -14.50
CA PRO A 177 -24.92 1.31 -15.10
C PRO A 177 -24.24 2.28 -14.09
N ARG A 178 -24.49 3.59 -14.16
CA ARG A 178 -23.56 4.58 -14.73
C ARG A 178 -23.00 5.47 -13.60
N TRP A 179 -21.73 5.86 -13.70
CA TRP A 179 -20.93 6.44 -12.61
C TRP A 179 -21.04 7.96 -12.40
N TRP A 180 -21.82 8.69 -13.23
CA TRP A 180 -21.72 10.16 -13.33
C TRP A 180 -22.71 10.98 -12.50
N GLU A 181 -23.56 10.38 -11.66
CA GLU A 181 -24.50 11.14 -10.80
C GLU A 181 -23.87 11.70 -9.50
N LEU A 182 -22.68 11.27 -9.09
CA LEU A 182 -22.11 11.60 -7.76
C LEU A 182 -20.92 12.59 -7.74
N ALA A 183 -20.39 13.02 -8.90
CA ALA A 183 -19.12 13.75 -8.97
C ALA A 183 -19.21 15.15 -9.61
N ARG A 184 -19.82 16.11 -8.90
CA ARG A 184 -19.49 17.54 -9.05
C ARG A 184 -18.66 18.01 -7.86
N PRO A 185 -17.54 18.72 -8.05
CA PRO A 185 -16.82 19.36 -6.96
C PRO A 185 -17.43 20.73 -6.62
N THR A 186 -17.48 21.06 -5.34
CA THR A 186 -17.56 22.45 -4.85
C THR A 186 -16.37 22.74 -3.93
N GLN A 187 -15.92 23.99 -3.92
CA GLN A 187 -14.62 24.39 -3.38
C GLN A 187 -14.46 24.11 -1.88
N ALA A 188 -13.37 23.43 -1.54
CA ALA A 188 -12.70 23.50 -0.24
C ALA A 188 -11.19 23.31 -0.46
N ARG A 189 -10.38 23.64 0.55
CA ARG A 189 -8.99 23.17 0.64
C ARG A 189 -8.99 21.68 0.99
N ASP A 190 -7.86 21.03 0.69
CA ASP A 190 -7.44 19.70 1.19
C ASP A 190 -8.33 18.49 0.85
N ALA A 191 -7.75 17.57 0.07
CA ALA A 191 -8.20 16.18 -0.11
C ALA A 191 -7.01 15.38 -0.65
N SER A 192 -6.56 14.35 0.08
CA SER A 192 -5.32 13.63 -0.25
C SER A 192 -5.50 12.57 -1.35
N ALA A 193 -4.40 11.97 -1.82
CA ALA A 193 -4.45 10.87 -2.79
C ALA A 193 -5.31 9.67 -2.31
N ILE A 194 -5.45 9.51 -1.00
CA ILE A 194 -6.25 8.46 -0.34
C ILE A 194 -7.72 8.55 -0.76
N GLU A 195 -8.31 9.74 -0.85
CA GLU A 195 -9.73 9.90 -1.19
C GLU A 195 -10.05 9.45 -2.62
N ARG A 196 -9.15 9.72 -3.56
CA ARG A 196 -9.28 9.26 -4.96
C ARG A 196 -9.12 7.75 -5.07
N HIS A 197 -8.17 7.16 -4.34
CA HIS A 197 -8.00 5.71 -4.27
C HIS A 197 -9.26 5.04 -3.69
N VAL A 198 -9.78 5.55 -2.58
CA VAL A 198 -11.01 5.05 -1.93
C VAL A 198 -12.24 5.17 -2.85
N ALA A 199 -12.35 6.23 -3.65
CA ALA A 199 -13.42 6.36 -4.64
C ALA A 199 -13.35 5.27 -5.73
N GLY A 200 -12.14 5.00 -6.27
CA GLY A 200 -11.92 3.93 -7.25
C GLY A 200 -12.28 2.55 -6.70
N SER A 201 -11.83 2.22 -5.49
CA SER A 201 -12.12 0.94 -4.83
C SER A 201 -13.62 0.72 -4.58
N ARG A 202 -14.41 1.78 -4.32
CA ARG A 202 -15.89 1.69 -4.22
C ARG A 202 -16.57 1.41 -5.55
N ALA A 203 -16.10 2.01 -6.64
CA ALA A 203 -16.63 1.76 -7.98
C ALA A 203 -16.34 0.32 -8.44
N ALA A 204 -15.12 -0.17 -8.20
CA ALA A 204 -14.74 -1.56 -8.46
C ALA A 204 -15.59 -2.55 -7.64
N LEU A 205 -15.82 -2.25 -6.35
CA LEU A 205 -16.70 -3.05 -5.50
C LEU A 205 -18.12 -3.17 -6.07
N ALA A 206 -18.76 -2.03 -6.37
CA ALA A 206 -20.12 -2.03 -6.92
C ALA A 206 -20.23 -2.81 -8.24
N PHE A 207 -19.24 -2.66 -9.13
CA PHE A 207 -19.16 -3.41 -10.39
C PHE A 207 -19.09 -4.93 -10.14
N TYR A 208 -18.16 -5.40 -9.31
CA TYR A 208 -18.02 -6.85 -9.09
C TYR A 208 -19.17 -7.45 -8.29
N GLU A 209 -19.83 -6.70 -7.41
CA GLU A 209 -21.09 -7.13 -6.79
C GLU A 209 -22.20 -7.38 -7.80
N ASP A 210 -22.29 -6.55 -8.83
CA ASP A 210 -23.27 -6.69 -9.92
C ASP A 210 -22.93 -7.90 -10.79
N LYS A 211 -21.66 -8.03 -11.22
CA LYS A 211 -21.18 -9.20 -11.98
C LYS A 211 -21.40 -10.52 -11.24
N VAL A 212 -21.21 -10.57 -9.92
CA VAL A 212 -21.46 -11.79 -9.11
C VAL A 212 -22.95 -12.08 -8.92
N ARG A 213 -23.82 -11.07 -8.97
CA ARG A 213 -25.29 -11.23 -8.97
C ARG A 213 -25.80 -11.78 -10.30
N GLU A 214 -25.29 -11.30 -11.43
CA GLU A 214 -25.70 -11.77 -12.76
C GLU A 214 -25.14 -13.15 -13.14
N LEU A 215 -23.88 -13.43 -12.80
CA LEU A 215 -23.20 -14.69 -13.18
C LEU A 215 -23.52 -15.83 -12.20
N THR A 216 -24.77 -16.31 -12.16
CA THR A 216 -25.20 -17.36 -11.20
C THR A 216 -24.55 -18.72 -11.42
N GLU A 217 -24.17 -19.06 -12.66
CA GLU A 217 -23.63 -20.37 -13.02
C GLU A 217 -22.17 -20.59 -12.54
N PRO A 218 -21.79 -21.81 -12.12
CA PRO A 218 -20.46 -22.15 -11.60
C PRO A 218 -19.40 -22.19 -12.72
N THR A 219 -19.03 -21.02 -13.22
CA THR A 219 -18.19 -20.83 -14.42
C THR A 219 -16.88 -20.10 -14.08
N PRO A 220 -15.84 -20.22 -14.92
CA PRO A 220 -14.63 -19.39 -14.81
C PRO A 220 -14.90 -17.88 -14.94
N ALA A 221 -16.03 -17.47 -15.52
CA ALA A 221 -16.48 -16.08 -15.49
C ALA A 221 -16.94 -15.66 -14.08
N ARG A 222 -17.78 -16.47 -13.41
CA ARG A 222 -18.17 -16.25 -12.01
C ARG A 222 -16.95 -16.25 -11.10
N ALA A 223 -16.02 -17.19 -11.26
CA ALA A 223 -14.79 -17.27 -10.48
C ALA A 223 -13.94 -15.98 -10.56
N ARG A 224 -13.76 -15.42 -11.76
CA ARG A 224 -13.06 -14.14 -11.97
C ARG A 224 -13.81 -12.95 -11.35
N ALA A 225 -15.15 -12.93 -11.44
CA ALA A 225 -15.96 -11.88 -10.81
C ALA A 225 -15.88 -11.93 -9.27
N LEU A 226 -15.91 -13.13 -8.68
CA LEU A 226 -15.72 -13.36 -7.25
C LEU A 226 -14.30 -12.96 -6.78
N LEU A 227 -13.28 -13.23 -7.59
CA LEU A 227 -11.92 -12.83 -7.30
C LEU A 227 -11.74 -11.30 -7.33
N GLY A 228 -12.30 -10.63 -8.34
CA GLY A 228 -12.34 -9.16 -8.38
C GLY A 228 -13.15 -8.54 -7.23
N LEU A 229 -14.24 -9.19 -6.82
CA LEU A 229 -15.00 -8.80 -5.62
C LEU A 229 -14.14 -8.91 -4.35
N ALA A 230 -13.39 -10.00 -4.18
CA ALA A 230 -12.50 -10.19 -3.04
C ALA A 230 -11.37 -9.14 -3.00
N GLU A 231 -10.76 -8.84 -4.15
CA GLU A 231 -9.72 -7.81 -4.27
C GLU A 231 -10.26 -6.39 -4.00
N ALA A 232 -11.42 -6.03 -4.56
CA ALA A 232 -12.06 -4.74 -4.33
C ALA A 232 -12.50 -4.57 -2.87
N LEU A 233 -13.04 -5.64 -2.25
CA LEU A 233 -13.33 -5.66 -0.82
C LEU A 233 -12.06 -5.51 0.01
N TRP A 234 -10.96 -6.17 -0.34
CA TRP A 234 -9.68 -6.08 0.39
C TRP A 234 -9.06 -4.67 0.30
N ALA A 235 -9.01 -4.08 -0.89
CA ALA A 235 -8.39 -2.77 -1.14
C ALA A 235 -9.21 -1.56 -0.62
N LEU A 236 -10.50 -1.72 -0.32
CA LEU A 236 -11.34 -0.62 0.15
C LEU A 236 -11.06 -0.24 1.61
N ALA A 237 -10.57 0.98 1.86
CA ALA A 237 -10.46 1.52 3.22
C ALA A 237 -11.82 2.08 3.73
N GLY A 238 -12.12 1.86 5.02
CA GLY A 238 -13.32 2.38 5.67
C GLY A 238 -13.66 1.71 7.01
N ALA A 239 -14.77 2.14 7.61
CA ALA A 239 -15.37 1.49 8.77
C ALA A 239 -15.87 0.07 8.43
N ASP A 240 -15.97 -0.78 9.45
CA ASP A 240 -16.30 -2.22 9.35
C ASP A 240 -15.34 -3.05 8.46
N THR A 241 -14.04 -2.86 8.69
CA THR A 241 -12.97 -3.69 8.09
C THR A 241 -13.16 -5.19 8.39
N ALA A 242 -13.73 -5.55 9.54
CA ALA A 242 -13.95 -6.96 9.92
C ALA A 242 -14.96 -7.67 9.00
N ALA A 243 -16.17 -7.13 8.84
CA ALA A 243 -17.17 -7.75 7.96
C ALA A 243 -16.75 -7.70 6.50
N ARG A 244 -16.10 -6.60 6.07
CA ARG A 244 -15.52 -6.43 4.73
C ARG A 244 -14.52 -7.54 4.39
N LEU A 245 -13.56 -7.80 5.27
CA LEU A 245 -12.56 -8.87 5.06
C LEU A 245 -13.17 -10.27 5.18
N THR A 246 -14.14 -10.48 6.07
CA THR A 246 -14.89 -11.75 6.13
C THR A 246 -15.63 -12.04 4.82
N ARG A 247 -16.21 -11.00 4.19
CA ARG A 247 -16.88 -11.10 2.89
C ARG A 247 -15.88 -11.31 1.74
N ALA A 248 -14.71 -10.69 1.80
CA ALA A 248 -13.61 -10.95 0.86
C ALA A 248 -13.12 -12.40 0.95
N GLU A 249 -13.04 -12.96 2.17
CA GLU A 249 -12.65 -14.35 2.41
C GLU A 249 -13.68 -15.30 1.78
N ALA A 250 -14.97 -15.04 2.00
CA ALA A 250 -16.06 -15.83 1.41
C ALA A 250 -16.01 -15.82 -0.13
N ALA A 251 -15.84 -14.64 -0.75
CA ALA A 251 -15.73 -14.51 -2.20
C ALA A 251 -14.49 -15.22 -2.78
N ALA A 252 -13.32 -15.08 -2.14
CA ALA A 252 -12.10 -15.78 -2.57
C ALA A 252 -12.20 -17.31 -2.41
N ARG A 253 -12.86 -17.80 -1.35
CA ARG A 253 -13.15 -19.22 -1.14
C ARG A 253 -14.13 -19.78 -2.19
N GLU A 254 -15.17 -19.02 -2.54
CA GLU A 254 -16.10 -19.42 -3.59
C GLU A 254 -15.40 -19.46 -4.95
N ALA A 255 -14.54 -18.48 -5.27
CA ALA A 255 -13.70 -18.51 -6.47
C ALA A 255 -12.81 -19.75 -6.52
N LEU A 256 -12.15 -20.11 -5.40
CA LEU A 256 -11.33 -21.33 -5.30
C LEU A 256 -12.11 -22.63 -5.46
N ALA A 257 -13.41 -22.67 -5.15
CA ALA A 257 -14.25 -23.84 -5.40
C ALA A 257 -14.60 -24.04 -6.89
N LEU A 258 -14.41 -23.00 -7.72
CA LEU A 258 -14.69 -22.99 -9.16
C LEU A 258 -13.42 -23.11 -10.03
N LEU A 259 -12.24 -23.18 -9.41
CA LEU A 259 -10.93 -23.16 -10.06
C LEU A 259 -10.11 -24.37 -9.61
N SER A 260 -9.29 -24.94 -10.50
CA SER A 260 -8.37 -26.03 -10.15
C SER A 260 -6.94 -25.73 -10.62
N PRO A 261 -5.91 -26.27 -9.95
CA PRO A 261 -4.52 -26.12 -10.39
C PRO A 261 -4.21 -26.83 -11.71
N GLU A 262 -5.06 -27.78 -12.15
CA GLU A 262 -4.93 -28.50 -13.42
C GLU A 262 -5.54 -27.74 -14.61
N THR A 263 -6.71 -27.10 -14.44
CA THR A 263 -7.47 -26.47 -15.54
C THR A 263 -7.37 -24.94 -15.57
N SER A 264 -7.17 -24.31 -14.41
CA SER A 264 -7.17 -22.86 -14.22
C SER A 264 -5.98 -22.39 -13.38
N ALA A 265 -4.82 -23.03 -13.55
CA ALA A 265 -3.64 -22.90 -12.69
C ALA A 265 -3.32 -21.46 -12.22
N ARG A 266 -3.18 -20.50 -13.15
CA ARG A 266 -2.84 -19.10 -12.83
C ARG A 266 -3.96 -18.38 -12.06
N GLU A 267 -5.22 -18.63 -12.42
CA GLU A 267 -6.39 -18.03 -11.75
C GLU A 267 -6.57 -18.60 -10.35
N TRP A 268 -6.40 -19.92 -10.20
CA TRP A 268 -6.39 -20.61 -8.91
C TRP A 268 -5.28 -20.07 -8.00
N ALA A 269 -4.07 -19.89 -8.52
CA ALA A 269 -2.94 -19.37 -7.75
C ALA A 269 -3.13 -17.89 -7.36
N ARG A 270 -3.75 -17.05 -8.21
CA ARG A 270 -4.17 -15.69 -7.85
C ARG A 270 -5.24 -15.71 -6.75
N ALA A 271 -6.23 -16.61 -6.84
CA ALA A 271 -7.24 -16.75 -5.80
C ALA A 271 -6.67 -17.24 -4.46
N GLN A 272 -5.66 -18.12 -4.48
CA GLN A 272 -4.87 -18.48 -3.30
C GLN A 272 -4.11 -17.27 -2.74
N HIS A 273 -3.44 -16.46 -3.59
CA HIS A 273 -2.77 -15.24 -3.15
C HIS A 273 -3.73 -14.26 -2.46
N VAL A 274 -4.87 -13.96 -3.09
CA VAL A 274 -5.88 -13.03 -2.55
C VAL A 274 -6.47 -13.55 -1.24
N LEU A 275 -6.78 -14.86 -1.14
CA LEU A 275 -7.22 -15.45 0.12
C LEU A 275 -6.14 -15.34 1.21
N GLY A 276 -4.86 -15.53 0.85
CA GLY A 276 -3.72 -15.33 1.75
C GLY A 276 -3.62 -13.88 2.26
N ALA A 277 -3.85 -12.89 1.39
CA ALA A 277 -3.84 -11.48 1.75
C ALA A 277 -5.00 -11.11 2.67
N VAL A 278 -6.22 -11.54 2.35
CA VAL A 278 -7.40 -11.31 3.20
C VAL A 278 -7.23 -11.94 4.58
N LEU A 279 -6.71 -13.17 4.67
CA LEU A 279 -6.46 -13.83 5.95
C LEU A 279 -5.29 -13.22 6.73
N SER A 280 -4.30 -12.68 6.03
CA SER A 280 -3.22 -11.87 6.61
C SER A 280 -3.78 -10.60 7.28
N ASP A 281 -4.86 -10.01 6.78
CA ASP A 281 -5.39 -8.76 7.32
C ASP A 281 -6.60 -8.97 8.25
N LEU A 282 -7.19 -10.17 8.26
CA LEU A 282 -8.33 -10.50 9.12
C LEU A 282 -7.90 -10.61 10.60
N LEU A 283 -8.25 -9.57 11.37
CA LEU A 283 -7.98 -9.46 12.80
C LEU A 283 -9.01 -10.17 13.70
N THR A 284 -10.14 -10.62 13.15
CA THR A 284 -11.19 -11.34 13.89
C THR A 284 -10.95 -12.86 13.93
N GLY A 285 -11.42 -13.51 14.99
CA GLY A 285 -11.20 -14.94 15.24
C GLY A 285 -9.82 -15.20 15.85
N GLN A 286 -9.31 -16.42 15.72
CA GLN A 286 -7.98 -16.76 16.22
C GLN A 286 -6.90 -16.26 15.24
N ARG A 287 -6.25 -15.14 15.58
CA ARG A 287 -5.24 -14.48 14.73
C ARG A 287 -4.13 -15.42 14.25
N GLY A 288 -3.64 -16.31 15.12
CA GLY A 288 -2.63 -17.31 14.76
C GLY A 288 -3.12 -18.30 13.70
N GLU A 289 -4.34 -18.81 13.83
CA GLU A 289 -4.94 -19.72 12.84
C GLU A 289 -5.13 -19.04 11.47
N ASN A 290 -5.59 -17.78 11.44
CA ASN A 290 -5.71 -17.02 10.19
C ASN A 290 -4.36 -16.86 9.49
N LEU A 291 -3.29 -16.56 10.23
CA LEU A 291 -1.93 -16.43 9.67
C LEU A 291 -1.36 -17.78 9.20
N LEU A 292 -1.58 -18.88 9.92
CA LEU A 292 -1.21 -20.23 9.45
C LEU A 292 -1.94 -20.61 8.16
N ARG A 293 -3.23 -20.26 8.04
CA ARG A 293 -4.01 -20.45 6.82
C ARG A 293 -3.51 -19.56 5.67
N ALA A 294 -3.11 -18.32 5.96
CA ALA A 294 -2.49 -17.42 4.98
C ALA A 294 -1.16 -17.97 4.44
N ILE A 295 -0.30 -18.56 5.31
CA ILE A 295 0.91 -19.28 4.90
C ILE A 295 0.55 -20.39 3.91
N ALA A 296 -0.40 -21.26 4.27
CA ALA A 296 -0.81 -22.37 3.41
C ALA A 296 -1.34 -21.90 2.04
N CYS A 297 -2.08 -20.78 1.99
CA CYS A 297 -2.55 -20.19 0.74
C CYS A 297 -1.39 -19.64 -0.12
N TYR A 298 -0.46 -18.89 0.48
CA TYR A 298 0.71 -18.39 -0.26
C TYR A 298 1.65 -19.51 -0.72
N GLU A 299 1.90 -20.52 0.10
CA GLU A 299 2.67 -21.71 -0.30
C GLU A 299 1.96 -22.49 -1.42
N ALA A 300 0.63 -22.55 -1.44
CA ALA A 300 -0.14 -23.13 -2.53
C ALA A 300 0.01 -22.31 -3.83
N ALA A 301 -0.10 -20.98 -3.75
CA ALA A 301 0.12 -20.09 -4.89
C ALA A 301 1.54 -20.26 -5.49
N LEU A 302 2.57 -20.33 -4.63
CA LEU A 302 3.98 -20.49 -5.02
C LEU A 302 4.34 -21.83 -5.68
N ARG A 303 3.43 -22.81 -5.69
CA ARG A 303 3.61 -24.06 -6.47
C ARG A 303 3.32 -23.89 -7.96
N VAL A 304 2.60 -22.82 -8.33
CA VAL A 304 2.19 -22.51 -9.71
C VAL A 304 2.85 -21.22 -10.19
N VAL A 305 2.86 -20.20 -9.33
CA VAL A 305 3.53 -18.93 -9.55
C VAL A 305 5.00 -19.12 -9.18
N THR A 306 5.88 -19.29 -10.16
CA THR A 306 7.33 -19.53 -9.98
C THR A 306 8.15 -18.28 -10.31
N GLU A 307 9.40 -18.21 -9.82
CA GLU A 307 10.36 -17.14 -10.16
C GLU A 307 10.66 -17.05 -11.67
N ALA A 308 10.57 -18.18 -12.39
CA ALA A 308 10.86 -18.27 -13.83
C ALA A 308 9.67 -17.88 -14.71
N ASP A 309 8.45 -18.32 -14.34
CA ASP A 309 7.25 -18.19 -15.17
C ASP A 309 6.47 -16.90 -14.87
N PHE A 310 6.47 -16.46 -13.60
CA PHE A 310 5.68 -15.36 -13.07
C PHE A 310 6.49 -14.53 -12.05
N PRO A 311 7.65 -13.96 -12.44
CA PRO A 311 8.59 -13.35 -11.50
C PRO A 311 7.98 -12.27 -10.61
N VAL A 312 7.11 -11.42 -11.15
CA VAL A 312 6.50 -10.28 -10.44
C VAL A 312 5.48 -10.75 -9.42
N GLU A 313 4.57 -11.65 -9.80
CA GLU A 313 3.58 -12.23 -8.88
C GLU A 313 4.24 -13.16 -7.85
N TRP A 314 5.33 -13.84 -8.21
CA TRP A 314 6.13 -14.64 -7.29
C TRP A 314 6.75 -13.75 -6.23
N ALA A 315 7.41 -12.66 -6.61
CA ALA A 315 8.03 -11.73 -5.67
C ALA A 315 7.00 -11.05 -4.75
N LEU A 316 5.82 -10.69 -5.26
CA LEU A 316 4.70 -10.19 -4.45
C LEU A 316 4.30 -11.23 -3.39
N THR A 317 4.14 -12.48 -3.82
CA THR A 317 3.75 -13.60 -2.94
C THR A 317 4.82 -13.90 -1.90
N GLN A 318 6.11 -13.86 -2.25
CA GLN A 318 7.21 -13.99 -1.29
C GLN A 318 7.21 -12.84 -0.28
N ASN A 319 7.10 -11.57 -0.70
CA ASN A 319 7.04 -10.42 0.22
C ASN A 319 5.85 -10.53 1.20
N ASN A 320 4.67 -10.91 0.71
CA ASN A 320 3.48 -11.00 1.55
C ASN A 320 3.56 -12.21 2.51
N LEU A 321 4.10 -13.34 2.05
CA LEU A 321 4.41 -14.49 2.91
C LEU A 321 5.45 -14.15 3.99
N GLY A 322 6.47 -13.34 3.65
CA GLY A 322 7.43 -12.82 4.64
C GLY A 322 6.77 -11.94 5.69
N THR A 323 5.77 -11.13 5.29
CA THR A 323 4.96 -10.32 6.20
C THR A 323 4.15 -11.19 7.16
N VAL A 324 3.52 -12.25 6.66
CA VAL A 324 2.76 -13.20 7.49
C VAL A 324 3.65 -13.93 8.49
N TYR A 325 4.82 -14.46 8.07
CA TYR A 325 5.76 -15.08 9.01
C TYR A 325 6.22 -14.10 10.10
N ARG A 326 6.56 -12.85 9.74
CA ARG A 326 6.99 -11.82 10.71
C ARG A 326 5.90 -11.51 11.76
N GLN A 327 4.63 -11.69 11.41
CA GLN A 327 3.49 -11.43 12.29
C GLN A 327 2.98 -12.68 13.03
N LEU A 328 3.47 -13.89 12.73
CA LEU A 328 2.94 -15.14 13.25
C LEU A 328 3.25 -15.29 14.75
N PRO A 329 2.23 -15.28 15.65
CA PRO A 329 2.43 -15.33 17.09
C PRO A 329 2.65 -16.76 17.63
N THR A 330 2.50 -17.78 16.79
CA THR A 330 2.58 -19.20 17.15
C THR A 330 3.84 -19.85 16.58
N GLY A 331 4.35 -20.88 17.26
CA GLY A 331 5.63 -21.51 16.94
C GLY A 331 6.82 -20.68 17.42
N GLU A 332 8.03 -21.06 17.01
CA GLU A 332 9.27 -20.40 17.45
C GLU A 332 9.42 -19.01 16.80
N PRO A 333 9.36 -17.89 17.55
CA PRO A 333 9.36 -16.54 16.96
C PRO A 333 10.64 -16.25 16.16
N GLU A 334 11.77 -16.80 16.58
CA GLU A 334 13.06 -16.69 15.89
C GLU A 334 13.06 -17.40 14.53
N GLN A 335 12.43 -18.57 14.44
CA GLN A 335 12.32 -19.32 13.21
C GLN A 335 11.36 -18.62 12.24
N ASN A 336 10.26 -18.07 12.76
CA ASN A 336 9.33 -17.22 12.01
C ASN A 336 10.05 -16.00 11.41
N LEU A 337 10.90 -15.31 12.17
CA LEU A 337 11.71 -14.19 11.68
C LEU A 337 12.76 -14.60 10.64
N ARG A 338 13.42 -15.76 10.81
CA ARG A 338 14.32 -16.32 9.79
C ARG A 338 13.61 -16.65 8.49
N HIS A 339 12.41 -17.24 8.57
CA HIS A 339 11.56 -17.47 7.40
C HIS A 339 11.19 -16.14 6.74
N ALA A 340 10.74 -15.15 7.51
CA ALA A 340 10.41 -13.82 6.98
C ALA A 340 11.58 -13.20 6.18
N ILE A 341 12.78 -13.18 6.75
CA ILE A 341 14.02 -12.69 6.11
C ILE A 341 14.25 -13.40 4.78
N ALA A 342 14.24 -14.74 4.76
CA ALA A 342 14.48 -15.53 3.54
C ALA A 342 13.43 -15.27 2.45
N ARG A 343 12.19 -14.91 2.82
CA ARG A 343 11.11 -14.57 1.87
C ARG A 343 11.27 -13.17 1.28
N TYR A 344 11.65 -12.17 2.08
CA TYR A 344 11.98 -10.84 1.52
C TYR A 344 13.24 -10.88 0.65
N GLU A 345 14.28 -11.60 1.07
CA GLU A 345 15.51 -11.80 0.27
C GLU A 345 15.22 -12.56 -1.04
N ALA A 346 14.19 -13.41 -1.08
CA ALA A 346 13.69 -14.00 -2.32
C ALA A 346 13.01 -12.96 -3.22
N ALA A 347 12.07 -12.16 -2.69
CA ALA A 347 11.39 -11.11 -3.44
C ALA A 347 12.36 -10.07 -4.06
N LEU A 348 13.41 -9.69 -3.33
CA LEU A 348 14.45 -8.75 -3.77
C LEU A 348 15.35 -9.25 -4.92
N ARG A 349 15.19 -10.51 -5.38
CA ARG A 349 15.85 -11.00 -6.61
C ARG A 349 15.18 -10.48 -7.87
N VAL A 350 13.87 -10.25 -7.80
CA VAL A 350 13.06 -9.72 -8.91
C VAL A 350 12.80 -8.25 -8.72
N TYR A 351 12.39 -7.84 -7.52
CA TYR A 351 12.23 -6.43 -7.19
C TYR A 351 13.61 -5.81 -7.01
N THR A 352 14.09 -5.10 -8.03
CA THR A 352 15.34 -4.33 -8.03
C THR A 352 15.03 -2.84 -7.90
N GLU A 353 16.00 -2.05 -7.41
CA GLU A 353 15.90 -0.58 -7.36
C GLU A 353 15.67 0.04 -8.76
N ALA A 354 16.13 -0.62 -9.83
CA ALA A 354 16.02 -0.13 -11.21
C ALA A 354 14.68 -0.48 -11.90
N ASP A 355 14.20 -1.72 -11.74
CA ASP A 355 13.04 -2.23 -12.47
C ASP A 355 11.73 -2.04 -11.69
N PHE A 356 11.78 -2.11 -10.35
CA PHE A 356 10.63 -2.04 -9.45
C PHE A 356 10.94 -1.21 -8.18
N PRO A 357 11.34 0.07 -8.32
CA PRO A 357 11.84 0.88 -7.19
C PRO A 357 10.90 0.91 -5.98
N VAL A 358 9.60 1.07 -6.20
CA VAL A 358 8.59 1.18 -5.13
C VAL A 358 8.43 -0.15 -4.37
N GLN A 359 8.34 -1.27 -5.09
CA GLN A 359 8.21 -2.61 -4.50
C GLN A 359 9.50 -3.04 -3.80
N TRP A 360 10.66 -2.70 -4.38
CA TRP A 360 11.98 -2.91 -3.78
C TRP A 360 12.08 -2.15 -2.46
N ALA A 361 11.76 -0.85 -2.43
CA ALA A 361 11.82 -0.05 -1.20
C ALA A 361 10.85 -0.55 -0.12
N GLY A 362 9.65 -0.99 -0.49
CA GLY A 362 8.69 -1.60 0.44
C GLY A 362 9.23 -2.90 1.04
N THR A 363 9.80 -3.76 0.19
CA THR A 363 10.41 -5.04 0.61
C THR A 363 11.65 -4.81 1.49
N GLN A 364 12.46 -3.79 1.19
CA GLN A 364 13.60 -3.38 2.01
C GLN A 364 13.14 -2.91 3.41
N ASN A 365 12.11 -2.05 3.50
CA ASN A 365 11.55 -1.66 4.80
C ASN A 365 11.01 -2.86 5.60
N ASN A 366 10.39 -3.83 4.94
CA ASN A 366 9.90 -5.05 5.58
C ASN A 366 11.03 -5.97 6.06
N LEU A 367 12.09 -6.13 5.26
CA LEU A 367 13.32 -6.86 5.61
C LEU A 367 14.05 -6.21 6.79
N GLY A 368 14.18 -4.88 6.76
CA GLY A 368 14.74 -4.10 7.88
C GLY A 368 13.96 -4.31 9.18
N SER A 369 12.63 -4.42 9.08
CA SER A 369 11.76 -4.69 10.23
C SER A 369 11.94 -6.10 10.80
N ALA A 370 12.18 -7.11 9.95
CA ALA A 370 12.50 -8.45 10.42
C ALA A 370 13.89 -8.52 11.09
N TYR A 371 14.90 -7.87 10.52
CA TYR A 371 16.23 -7.77 11.14
C TYR A 371 16.20 -6.99 12.47
N LEU A 372 15.41 -5.90 12.57
CA LEU A 372 15.19 -5.16 13.80
C LEU A 372 14.52 -6.02 14.89
N GLN A 373 13.67 -6.97 14.51
CA GLN A 373 12.97 -7.86 15.44
C GLN A 373 13.78 -9.10 15.84
N LEU A 374 14.78 -9.53 15.05
CA LEU A 374 15.55 -10.76 15.31
C LEU A 374 16.52 -10.62 16.50
N PRO A 375 16.29 -11.31 17.64
CA PRO A 375 17.09 -11.11 18.85
C PRO A 375 18.41 -11.90 18.81
N ILE A 376 18.42 -13.05 18.12
CA ILE A 376 19.50 -14.03 18.10
C ILE A 376 20.63 -13.74 17.11
N GLY A 377 21.80 -14.32 17.41
CA GLY A 377 23.04 -14.09 16.69
C GLY A 377 23.70 -12.79 17.14
N ASP A 378 24.52 -12.19 16.27
CA ASP A 378 25.07 -10.87 16.55
C ASP A 378 23.97 -9.81 16.38
N ARG A 379 23.39 -9.39 17.51
CA ARG A 379 22.35 -8.36 17.58
C ARG A 379 22.81 -7.03 16.97
N GLY A 380 24.09 -6.69 17.08
CA GLY A 380 24.66 -5.48 16.47
C GLY A 380 24.68 -5.57 14.94
N GLN A 381 25.06 -6.72 14.38
CA GLN A 381 25.00 -6.96 12.94
C GLN A 381 23.56 -6.97 12.41
N ASN A 382 22.61 -7.59 13.13
CA ASN A 382 21.19 -7.56 12.75
C ASN A 382 20.66 -6.12 12.67
N LEU A 383 20.96 -5.30 13.67
CA LEU A 383 20.59 -3.88 13.70
C LEU A 383 21.28 -3.07 12.59
N GLY A 384 22.56 -3.34 12.30
CA GLY A 384 23.27 -2.75 11.16
C GLY A 384 22.63 -3.10 9.81
N ARG A 385 22.18 -4.35 9.62
CA ARG A 385 21.40 -4.75 8.44
C ARG A 385 20.06 -4.04 8.37
N ALA A 386 19.36 -3.88 9.50
CA ALA A 386 18.10 -3.16 9.55
C ALA A 386 18.26 -1.70 9.10
N ILE A 387 19.26 -1.00 9.64
CA ILE A 387 19.64 0.37 9.23
C ILE A 387 19.90 0.43 7.71
N ALA A 388 20.73 -0.47 7.18
CA ALA A 388 21.06 -0.48 5.75
C ALA A 388 19.84 -0.70 4.85
N CYS A 389 18.87 -1.53 5.26
CA CYS A 389 17.63 -1.76 4.52
C CYS A 389 16.73 -0.51 4.53
N TYR A 390 16.60 0.18 5.68
CA TYR A 390 15.82 1.42 5.75
C TYR A 390 16.49 2.57 4.97
N GLU A 391 17.82 2.74 5.10
CA GLU A 391 18.59 3.71 4.30
C GLU A 391 18.51 3.43 2.78
N ALA A 392 18.36 2.16 2.38
CA ALA A 392 18.09 1.77 1.00
C ALA A 392 16.67 2.17 0.55
N ALA A 393 15.64 1.87 1.35
CA ALA A 393 14.25 2.24 1.06
C ALA A 393 14.06 3.77 0.93
N LEU A 394 14.75 4.57 1.75
CA LEU A 394 14.73 6.03 1.72
C LEU A 394 15.39 6.67 0.47
N ARG A 395 15.99 5.88 -0.44
CA ARG A 395 16.44 6.36 -1.76
C ARG A 395 15.28 6.54 -2.73
N VAL A 396 14.23 5.75 -2.58
CA VAL A 396 13.02 5.78 -3.42
C VAL A 396 11.90 6.50 -2.68
N TYR A 397 11.66 6.16 -1.41
CA TYR A 397 10.69 6.86 -0.60
C TYR A 397 11.28 8.20 -0.16
N THR A 398 10.88 9.27 -0.84
CA THR A 398 11.23 10.66 -0.49
C THR A 398 10.07 11.34 0.25
N GLU A 399 10.37 12.40 1.00
CA GLU A 399 9.36 13.24 1.68
C GLU A 399 8.36 13.85 0.67
N ALA A 400 8.78 14.10 -0.58
CA ALA A 400 7.96 14.73 -1.61
C ALA A 400 7.09 13.75 -2.40
N ASP A 401 7.64 12.59 -2.79
CA ASP A 401 6.97 11.65 -3.69
C ASP A 401 6.17 10.58 -2.93
N PHE A 402 6.64 10.20 -1.73
CA PHE A 402 6.05 9.14 -0.91
C PHE A 402 6.04 9.51 0.59
N PRO A 403 5.42 10.65 0.98
CA PRO A 403 5.52 11.20 2.34
C PRO A 403 5.20 10.19 3.45
N MET A 404 4.14 9.39 3.29
CA MET A 404 3.72 8.40 4.28
C MET A 404 4.73 7.25 4.44
N GLN A 405 5.21 6.69 3.32
CA GLN A 405 6.19 5.60 3.33
C GLN A 405 7.56 6.09 3.82
N TRP A 406 7.94 7.31 3.46
CA TRP A 406 9.14 7.98 3.98
C TRP A 406 9.05 8.16 5.50
N ALA A 407 7.95 8.72 6.02
CA ALA A 407 7.77 8.92 7.45
C ALA A 407 7.75 7.60 8.25
N MET A 408 7.09 6.57 7.73
CA MET A 408 7.12 5.21 8.30
C MET A 408 8.56 4.68 8.37
N THR A 409 9.30 4.78 7.26
CA THR A 409 10.68 4.27 7.17
C THR A 409 11.63 5.08 8.05
N GLN A 410 11.42 6.39 8.19
CA GLN A 410 12.16 7.24 9.14
C GLN A 410 11.89 6.83 10.60
N ASN A 411 10.64 6.63 11.01
CA ASN A 411 10.33 6.14 12.36
C ASN A 411 10.96 4.76 12.62
N ASN A 412 10.92 3.84 11.65
CA ASN A 412 11.55 2.53 11.76
C ASN A 412 13.09 2.61 11.87
N LEU A 413 13.72 3.49 11.08
CA LEU A 413 15.16 3.76 11.12
C LEU A 413 15.57 4.38 12.47
N GLY A 414 14.76 5.29 13.01
CA GLY A 414 14.95 5.83 14.36
C GLY A 414 14.90 4.74 15.43
N GLY A 415 13.97 3.78 15.29
CA GLY A 415 13.88 2.60 16.16
C GLY A 415 15.14 1.75 16.14
N ALA A 416 15.71 1.52 14.95
CA ALA A 416 16.96 0.78 14.79
C ALA A 416 18.17 1.50 15.40
N TYR A 417 18.26 2.83 15.29
CA TYR A 417 19.31 3.60 15.97
C TYR A 417 19.18 3.59 17.50
N CYS A 418 17.96 3.72 18.06
CA CYS A 418 17.77 3.58 19.52
C CYS A 418 18.16 2.19 20.03
N ALA A 419 17.89 1.13 19.25
CA ALA A 419 18.24 -0.24 19.63
C ALA A 419 19.76 -0.52 19.52
N LEU A 420 20.50 0.23 18.72
CA LEU A 420 21.95 0.05 18.50
C LEU A 420 22.78 0.71 19.62
N LEU A 421 22.75 0.08 20.80
CA LEU A 421 23.47 0.52 22.01
C LEU A 421 25.00 0.24 21.99
N THR A 422 25.48 -0.42 20.93
CA THR A 422 26.91 -0.72 20.67
C THR A 422 27.45 0.20 19.56
N GLY A 423 28.75 0.51 19.63
CA GLY A 423 29.37 1.48 18.72
C GLY A 423 29.16 2.93 19.18
N ASP A 424 28.65 3.78 18.30
CA ASP A 424 28.50 5.22 18.55
C ASP A 424 27.31 5.55 19.47
N ARG A 425 27.54 5.37 20.78
CA ARG A 425 26.57 5.67 21.86
C ARG A 425 26.12 7.13 21.93
N GLU A 426 26.80 8.05 21.24
CA GLU A 426 26.45 9.47 21.22
C GLU A 426 25.76 9.91 19.91
N GLY A 427 26.20 9.37 18.78
CA GLY A 427 25.60 9.63 17.46
C GLY A 427 24.30 8.88 17.24
N ASN A 428 24.19 7.61 17.67
CA ASN A 428 22.98 6.80 17.42
C ASN A 428 21.70 7.45 18.01
N PRO A 429 21.64 7.89 19.29
CA PRO A 429 20.47 8.60 19.80
C PRO A 429 20.17 9.92 19.06
N ARG A 430 21.19 10.66 18.61
CA ARG A 430 20.98 11.88 17.79
C ARG A 430 20.41 11.56 16.42
N ARG A 431 20.89 10.49 15.75
CA ARG A 431 20.33 10.01 14.46
C ARG A 431 18.88 9.56 14.65
N ALA A 432 18.58 8.87 15.74
CA ALA A 432 17.21 8.48 16.08
C ALA A 432 16.28 9.69 16.23
N ILE A 433 16.67 10.68 17.04
CA ILE A 433 15.94 11.95 17.20
C ILE A 433 15.68 12.61 15.84
N ALA A 434 16.70 12.76 15.00
CA ALA A 434 16.56 13.37 13.68
C ALA A 434 15.59 12.61 12.76
N CYS A 435 15.58 11.26 12.82
CA CYS A 435 14.63 10.44 12.07
C CYS A 435 13.19 10.59 12.57
N TYR A 436 12.95 10.59 13.89
CA TYR A 436 11.60 10.82 14.43
C TYR A 436 11.11 12.26 14.17
N GLU A 437 11.97 13.27 14.33
CA GLU A 437 11.67 14.67 13.99
C GLU A 437 11.41 14.86 12.48
N ALA A 438 11.99 14.02 11.63
CA ALA A 438 11.66 13.97 10.20
C ALA A 438 10.27 13.33 9.96
N ALA A 439 9.97 12.19 10.57
CA ALA A 439 8.67 11.53 10.46
C ALA A 439 7.50 12.42 10.95
N LEU A 440 7.72 13.19 12.03
CA LEU A 440 6.74 14.15 12.59
C LEU A 440 6.45 15.38 11.70
N ARG A 441 7.11 15.53 10.54
CA ARG A 441 6.73 16.54 9.53
C ARG A 441 5.52 16.10 8.70
N VAL A 442 5.34 14.78 8.55
CA VAL A 442 4.24 14.17 7.80
C VAL A 442 3.19 13.65 8.76
N TYR A 443 3.61 12.91 9.79
CA TYR A 443 2.71 12.48 10.85
C TYR A 443 2.39 13.67 11.75
N THR A 444 1.23 14.28 11.54
CA THR A 444 0.66 15.29 12.42
C THR A 444 -0.39 14.67 13.34
N GLU A 445 -0.68 15.32 14.46
CA GLU A 445 -1.76 14.89 15.38
C GLU A 445 -3.15 14.91 14.71
N ALA A 446 -3.36 15.78 13.71
CA ALA A 446 -4.64 15.93 13.03
C ALA A 446 -4.85 14.88 11.93
N ASP A 447 -3.81 14.64 11.12
CA ASP A 447 -3.90 13.81 9.92
C ASP A 447 -3.59 12.32 10.19
N PHE A 448 -2.68 12.06 11.14
CA PHE A 448 -2.19 10.73 11.48
C PHE A 448 -2.04 10.56 13.01
N PRO A 449 -3.10 10.73 13.81
CA PRO A 449 -3.01 10.79 15.28
C PRO A 449 -2.27 9.60 15.90
N VAL A 450 -2.52 8.38 15.42
CA VAL A 450 -1.91 7.15 15.96
C VAL A 450 -0.41 7.07 15.63
N ASP A 451 -0.03 7.29 14.38
CA ASP A 451 1.38 7.26 13.95
C ASP A 451 2.18 8.42 14.58
N TRP A 452 1.56 9.60 14.70
CA TRP A 452 2.13 10.74 15.41
C TRP A 452 2.37 10.41 16.89
N ALA A 453 1.39 9.84 17.60
CA ALA A 453 1.53 9.50 19.02
C ALA A 453 2.56 8.38 19.25
N MET A 454 2.62 7.39 18.37
CA MET A 454 3.67 6.37 18.36
C MET A 454 5.06 7.00 18.17
N THR A 455 5.20 7.89 17.18
CA THR A 455 6.45 8.58 16.87
C THR A 455 6.87 9.52 18.01
N GLN A 456 5.93 10.20 18.66
CA GLN A 456 6.19 11.02 19.85
C GLN A 456 6.70 10.16 21.03
N ASN A 457 6.06 9.03 21.34
CA ASN A 457 6.58 8.13 22.38
C ASN A 457 7.99 7.59 22.04
N ASN A 458 8.27 7.32 20.76
CA ASN A 458 9.58 6.86 20.31
C ASN A 458 10.65 7.97 20.39
N LEU A 459 10.31 9.21 20.04
CA LEU A 459 11.14 10.39 20.23
C LEU A 459 11.41 10.66 21.72
N GLY A 460 10.39 10.47 22.57
CA GLY A 460 10.53 10.52 24.02
C GLY A 460 11.54 9.50 24.55
N ASN A 461 11.49 8.26 24.05
CA ASN A 461 12.47 7.23 24.38
C ASN A 461 13.89 7.58 23.92
N ALA A 462 14.06 8.20 22.75
CA ALA A 462 15.36 8.67 22.29
C ALA A 462 15.94 9.78 23.18
N TYR A 463 15.12 10.75 23.59
CA TYR A 463 15.51 11.78 24.56
C TYR A 463 15.77 11.22 25.96
N LEU A 464 15.00 10.22 26.42
CA LEU A 464 15.23 9.48 27.66
C LEU A 464 16.60 8.74 27.63
N GLN A 465 17.02 8.21 26.48
CA GLN A 465 18.30 7.51 26.33
C GLN A 465 19.49 8.44 26.08
N LEU A 466 19.28 9.66 25.58
CA LEU A 466 20.35 10.60 25.21
C LEU A 466 21.21 11.00 26.43
N PRO A 467 22.50 10.58 26.51
CA PRO A 467 23.34 10.79 27.68
C PRO A 467 24.12 12.11 27.67
N ILE A 468 24.09 12.83 26.55
CA ILE A 468 24.89 14.04 26.27
C ILE A 468 24.04 15.31 26.24
N GLY A 469 24.68 16.44 26.55
CA GLY A 469 23.99 17.72 26.74
C GLY A 469 23.39 17.86 28.13
N ASP A 470 22.43 18.76 28.29
CA ASP A 470 21.74 18.97 29.55
C ASP A 470 20.72 17.85 29.80
N ARG A 471 20.99 16.99 30.79
CA ARG A 471 20.13 15.85 31.13
C ARG A 471 18.73 16.29 31.60
N GLY A 472 18.60 17.44 32.26
CA GLY A 472 17.32 18.00 32.66
C GLY A 472 16.50 18.44 31.45
N GLN A 473 17.12 19.12 30.49
CA GLN A 473 16.46 19.50 29.24
C GLN A 473 16.07 18.30 28.39
N ASN A 474 16.93 17.30 28.25
CA ASN A 474 16.63 16.06 27.51
C ASN A 474 15.42 15.34 28.14
N LEU A 475 15.39 15.18 29.45
CA LEU A 475 14.27 14.57 30.15
C LEU A 475 13.00 15.41 30.11
N GLY A 476 13.11 16.74 30.14
CA GLY A 476 11.99 17.66 29.91
C GLY A 476 11.37 17.51 28.52
N ARG A 477 12.20 17.32 27.48
CA ARG A 477 11.71 16.99 26.12
C ARG A 477 11.06 15.61 26.08
N ALA A 478 11.64 14.60 26.74
CA ALA A 478 11.05 13.27 26.83
C ALA A 478 9.65 13.31 27.46
N ILE A 479 9.51 13.99 28.61
CA ILE A 479 8.22 14.24 29.29
C ILE A 479 7.22 14.88 28.32
N ALA A 480 7.59 15.98 27.64
CA ALA A 480 6.70 16.65 26.69
C ALA A 480 6.26 15.75 25.53
N CYS A 481 7.15 14.89 25.01
CA CYS A 481 6.81 13.91 23.97
C CYS A 481 5.85 12.83 24.47
N TYR A 482 6.03 12.29 25.68
CA TYR A 482 5.10 11.31 26.24
C TYR A 482 3.74 11.95 26.59
N GLU A 483 3.73 13.15 27.17
CA GLU A 483 2.50 13.91 27.44
C GLU A 483 1.76 14.25 26.13
N ALA A 484 2.50 14.52 25.04
CA ALA A 484 1.93 14.66 23.70
C ALA A 484 1.29 13.34 23.22
N ALA A 485 1.99 12.21 23.29
CA ALA A 485 1.47 10.90 22.88
C ALA A 485 0.22 10.46 23.66
N LEU A 486 0.15 10.77 24.97
CA LEU A 486 -1.00 10.49 25.83
C LEU A 486 -2.27 11.29 25.48
N ARG A 487 -2.21 12.27 24.56
CA ARG A 487 -3.40 12.94 24.02
C ARG A 487 -4.18 12.07 23.05
N VAL A 488 -3.53 11.08 22.43
CA VAL A 488 -4.16 10.11 21.50
C VAL A 488 -4.19 8.71 22.10
N HIS A 489 -3.07 8.25 22.68
CA HIS A 489 -3.05 6.98 23.42
C HIS A 489 -3.84 7.16 24.72
N THR A 490 -5.16 6.95 24.69
CA THR A 490 -6.00 6.95 25.89
C THR A 490 -6.08 5.54 26.50
N GLU A 491 -6.44 5.46 27.78
CA GLU A 491 -6.69 4.17 28.46
C GLU A 491 -7.87 3.40 27.84
N ALA A 492 -8.83 4.09 27.23
CA ALA A 492 -10.02 3.49 26.64
C ALA A 492 -9.77 2.97 25.22
N ASP A 493 -9.11 3.76 24.38
CA ASP A 493 -8.95 3.48 22.95
C ASP A 493 -7.67 2.67 22.66
N PHE A 494 -6.61 2.89 23.44
CA PHE A 494 -5.29 2.28 23.25
C PHE A 494 -4.65 1.87 24.59
N PRO A 495 -5.30 1.02 25.41
CA PRO A 495 -4.89 0.71 26.78
C PRO A 495 -3.42 0.28 26.90
N VAL A 496 -2.94 -0.59 25.99
CA VAL A 496 -1.58 -1.15 26.01
C VAL A 496 -0.53 -0.07 25.69
N GLN A 497 -0.81 0.79 24.70
CA GLN A 497 0.06 1.89 24.30
C GLN A 497 0.06 3.01 25.34
N TRP A 498 -1.10 3.34 25.91
CA TRP A 498 -1.23 4.28 27.01
C TRP A 498 -0.42 3.82 28.23
N ALA A 499 -0.55 2.56 28.64
CA ALA A 499 0.20 2.02 29.78
C ALA A 499 1.73 2.01 29.54
N GLY A 500 2.16 1.68 28.32
CA GLY A 500 3.57 1.78 27.94
C GLY A 500 4.08 3.22 27.99
N THR A 501 3.31 4.16 27.45
CA THR A 501 3.63 5.59 27.47
C THR A 501 3.66 6.14 28.91
N GLN A 502 2.73 5.70 29.78
CA GLN A 502 2.71 6.04 31.21
C GLN A 502 3.96 5.51 31.94
N ASN A 503 4.35 4.25 31.74
CA ASN A 503 5.58 3.72 32.34
C ASN A 503 6.84 4.49 31.85
N ASN A 504 6.88 4.90 30.58
CA ASN A 504 7.99 5.67 30.04
C ASN A 504 8.02 7.11 30.60
N LEU A 505 6.86 7.76 30.73
CA LEU A 505 6.69 9.05 31.40
C LEU A 505 7.10 9.00 32.87
N GLY A 506 6.68 7.94 33.59
CA GLY A 506 7.11 7.67 34.95
C GLY A 506 8.62 7.51 35.06
N SER A 507 9.25 6.82 34.10
CA SER A 507 10.70 6.66 34.02
C SER A 507 11.42 8.00 33.79
N ALA A 508 10.88 8.89 32.96
CA ALA A 508 11.43 10.22 32.75
C ALA A 508 11.32 11.10 34.00
N TYR A 509 10.16 11.12 34.67
CA TYR A 509 9.98 11.81 35.95
C TYR A 509 10.90 11.24 37.05
N ALA A 510 11.04 9.92 37.14
CA ALA A 510 11.94 9.26 38.10
C ALA A 510 13.42 9.57 37.85
N GLN A 511 13.82 9.91 36.63
CA GLN A 511 15.20 10.28 36.30
C GLN A 511 15.46 11.80 36.31
N LEU A 512 14.42 12.64 36.37
CA LEU A 512 14.53 14.09 36.22
C LEU A 512 15.35 14.72 37.38
N PRO A 513 16.53 15.31 37.12
CA PRO A 513 17.39 15.89 38.16
C PRO A 513 16.98 17.30 38.57
N THR A 514 16.11 17.95 37.79
CA THR A 514 15.64 19.33 38.01
C THR A 514 14.28 19.36 38.69
N GLY A 515 14.06 20.37 39.55
CA GLY A 515 12.81 20.52 40.30
C GLY A 515 12.80 19.73 41.62
N GLU A 516 11.66 19.71 42.28
CA GLU A 516 11.50 19.08 43.60
C GLU A 516 11.48 17.55 43.49
N ARG A 517 12.51 16.88 44.02
CA ARG A 517 12.69 15.42 43.88
C ARG A 517 11.47 14.61 44.36
N GLY A 518 10.85 15.03 45.47
CA GLY A 518 9.64 14.39 45.99
C GLY A 518 8.42 14.54 45.07
N GLN A 519 8.28 15.68 44.39
CA GLN A 519 7.20 15.90 43.43
C GLN A 519 7.43 15.09 42.14
N ASN A 520 8.67 15.04 41.64
CA ASN A 520 9.04 14.25 40.48
C ASN A 520 8.77 12.75 40.73
N LEU A 521 9.21 12.22 41.88
CA LEU A 521 8.93 10.83 42.24
C LEU A 521 7.45 10.55 42.52
N GLY A 522 6.71 11.50 43.10
CA GLY A 522 5.25 11.40 43.25
C GLY A 522 4.52 11.29 41.89
N ARG A 523 4.95 12.06 40.88
CA ARG A 523 4.44 11.93 39.50
C ARG A 523 4.82 10.59 38.88
N ALA A 524 6.06 10.13 39.10
CA ALA A 524 6.52 8.84 38.60
C ALA A 524 5.67 7.68 39.16
N ILE A 525 5.45 7.67 40.47
CA ILE A 525 4.58 6.71 41.17
C ILE A 525 3.18 6.70 40.54
N ALA A 526 2.55 7.87 40.37
CA ALA A 526 1.22 7.96 39.76
C ALA A 526 1.18 7.43 38.32
N CYS A 527 2.24 7.64 37.52
CA CYS A 527 2.32 7.10 36.16
C CYS A 527 2.51 5.57 36.14
N TYR A 528 3.32 5.00 37.03
CA TYR A 528 3.47 3.55 37.15
C TYR A 528 2.20 2.87 37.67
N GLU A 529 1.56 3.45 38.70
CA GLU A 529 0.26 3.00 39.21
C GLU A 529 -0.82 3.09 38.13
N ALA A 530 -0.78 4.10 37.25
CA ALA A 530 -1.62 4.17 36.08
C ALA A 530 -1.36 3.02 35.10
N ALA A 531 -0.10 2.78 34.70
CA ALA A 531 0.27 1.69 33.79
C ALA A 531 -0.15 0.29 34.33
N LEU A 532 -0.04 0.07 35.64
CA LEU A 532 -0.43 -1.17 36.32
C LEU A 532 -1.95 -1.43 36.35
N ARG A 533 -2.79 -0.48 35.89
CA ARG A 533 -4.23 -0.73 35.67
C ARG A 533 -4.50 -1.55 34.40
N VAL A 534 -3.58 -1.55 33.44
CA VAL A 534 -3.66 -2.32 32.19
C VAL A 534 -2.65 -3.45 32.18
N TYR A 535 -1.39 -3.18 32.55
CA TYR A 535 -0.40 -4.24 32.71
C TYR A 535 -0.72 -5.01 33.98
N THR A 536 -1.40 -6.14 33.83
CA THR A 536 -1.67 -7.10 34.90
C THR A 536 -0.62 -8.21 34.88
N GLU A 537 -0.48 -8.92 36.01
CA GLU A 537 0.37 -10.11 36.12
C GLU A 537 -0.08 -11.25 35.18
N ALA A 538 -1.38 -11.35 34.88
CA ALA A 538 -1.95 -12.39 34.05
C ALA A 538 -1.80 -12.11 32.54
N ASP A 539 -2.10 -10.89 32.12
CA ASP A 539 -2.18 -10.53 30.69
C ASP A 539 -0.84 -10.01 30.14
N PHE A 540 -0.04 -9.35 31.00
CA PHE A 540 1.22 -8.71 30.63
C PHE A 540 2.34 -8.94 31.68
N PRO A 541 2.64 -10.19 32.07
CA PRO A 541 3.53 -10.51 33.19
C PRO A 541 4.87 -9.77 33.15
N VAL A 542 5.52 -9.71 31.98
CA VAL A 542 6.86 -9.11 31.82
C VAL A 542 6.84 -7.59 31.97
N GLN A 543 5.81 -6.93 31.43
CA GLN A 543 5.60 -5.49 31.51
C GLN A 543 5.13 -5.08 32.91
N TRP A 544 4.22 -5.85 33.52
CA TRP A 544 3.79 -5.67 34.90
C TRP A 544 4.97 -5.77 35.86
N ALA A 545 5.80 -6.82 35.76
CA ALA A 545 6.98 -6.99 36.61
C ALA A 545 8.03 -5.87 36.41
N GLY A 546 8.23 -5.42 35.17
CA GLY A 546 9.09 -4.26 34.88
C GLY A 546 8.55 -2.97 35.52
N THR A 547 7.25 -2.74 35.41
CA THR A 547 6.58 -1.55 35.98
C THR A 547 6.57 -1.60 37.51
N GLN A 548 6.36 -2.77 38.11
CA GLN A 548 6.50 -2.99 39.56
C GLN A 548 7.92 -2.69 40.05
N ASN A 549 8.96 -3.13 39.34
CA ASN A 549 10.34 -2.81 39.70
C ASN A 549 10.63 -1.30 39.63
N ASN A 550 10.09 -0.60 38.63
CA ASN A 550 10.20 0.85 38.49
C ASN A 550 9.45 1.60 39.62
N LEU A 551 8.25 1.13 39.98
CA LEU A 551 7.46 1.65 41.09
C LEU A 551 8.15 1.43 42.44
N GLY A 552 8.71 0.24 42.65
CA GLY A 552 9.51 -0.08 43.83
C GLY A 552 10.75 0.81 43.97
N SER A 553 11.42 1.09 42.85
CA SER A 553 12.55 2.03 42.79
C SER A 553 12.11 3.44 43.19
N ALA A 554 11.00 3.93 42.63
CA ALA A 554 10.47 5.26 42.95
C ALA A 554 10.05 5.40 44.43
N TYR A 555 9.39 4.38 45.01
CA TYR A 555 9.09 4.34 46.44
C TYR A 555 10.37 4.25 47.31
N SER A 556 11.37 3.48 46.89
CA SER A 556 12.67 3.37 47.58
C SER A 556 13.44 4.68 47.58
N GLU A 557 13.28 5.53 46.56
CA GLU A 557 13.94 6.83 46.48
C GLU A 557 13.11 8.00 47.04
N LEU A 558 11.83 7.81 47.32
CA LEU A 558 10.92 8.89 47.73
C LEU A 558 11.36 9.53 49.07
N PRO A 559 11.77 10.82 49.08
CA PRO A 559 12.26 11.50 50.28
C PRO A 559 11.15 12.06 51.17
N THR A 560 9.90 12.06 50.68
CA THR A 560 8.72 12.62 51.34
C THR A 560 7.82 11.53 51.90
N GLY A 561 7.13 11.80 53.02
CA GLY A 561 6.24 10.85 53.69
C GLY A 561 6.97 9.99 54.73
N ASP A 562 6.32 8.94 55.21
CA ASP A 562 6.93 8.02 56.17
C ASP A 562 7.90 7.07 55.47
N ARG A 563 9.17 7.10 55.90
CA ARG A 563 10.24 6.32 55.26
C ARG A 563 10.04 4.81 55.40
N GLY A 564 9.45 4.35 56.50
CA GLY A 564 9.16 2.93 56.74
C GLY A 564 8.06 2.42 55.81
N GLN A 565 6.98 3.19 55.66
CA GLN A 565 5.89 2.88 54.72
C GLN A 565 6.37 2.89 53.27
N ASN A 566 7.18 3.88 52.87
CA ASN A 566 7.74 3.95 51.52
C ASN A 566 8.62 2.71 51.22
N LEU A 567 9.49 2.32 52.15
CA LEU A 567 10.31 1.11 51.99
C LEU A 567 9.47 -0.18 52.00
N GLY A 568 8.42 -0.26 52.83
CA GLY A 568 7.49 -1.39 52.82
C GLY A 568 6.76 -1.55 51.48
N ARG A 569 6.32 -0.45 50.86
CA ARG A 569 5.75 -0.46 49.50
C ARG A 569 6.80 -0.87 48.46
N ALA A 570 8.02 -0.37 48.57
CA ALA A 570 9.10 -0.74 47.66
C ALA A 570 9.39 -2.25 47.68
N ILE A 571 9.49 -2.85 48.88
CA ILE A 571 9.67 -4.30 49.06
C ILE A 571 8.52 -5.07 48.41
N ALA A 572 7.26 -4.70 48.69
CA ALA A 572 6.10 -5.37 48.10
C ALA A 572 6.08 -5.31 46.56
N CYS A 573 6.52 -4.20 45.96
CA CYS A 573 6.69 -4.07 44.52
C CYS A 573 7.81 -4.96 43.95
N TYR A 574 8.95 -5.08 44.64
CA TYR A 574 10.03 -5.98 44.21
C TYR A 574 9.64 -7.46 44.37
N GLU A 575 9.01 -7.83 45.47
CA GLU A 575 8.43 -9.17 45.68
C GLU A 575 7.38 -9.50 44.62
N ALA A 576 6.56 -8.52 44.20
CA ALA A 576 5.66 -8.68 43.07
C ALA A 576 6.41 -8.97 41.77
N ALA A 577 7.41 -8.16 41.40
CA ALA A 577 8.19 -8.36 40.18
C ALA A 577 8.90 -9.73 40.12
N LEU A 578 9.40 -10.23 41.27
CA LEU A 578 10.08 -11.52 41.38
C LEU A 578 9.17 -12.74 41.20
N ARG A 579 7.83 -12.58 41.26
CA ARG A 579 6.88 -13.67 40.93
C ARG A 579 6.87 -14.03 39.44
N VAL A 580 7.33 -13.11 38.58
CA VAL A 580 7.48 -13.34 37.13
C VAL A 580 8.94 -13.45 36.73
N ARG A 581 9.83 -12.61 37.28
CA ARG A 581 11.25 -12.61 36.95
C ARG A 581 12.02 -13.58 37.84
N THR A 582 11.83 -14.87 37.58
CA THR A 582 12.58 -15.93 38.26
C THR A 582 13.94 -16.15 37.59
N GLU A 583 14.89 -16.75 38.33
CA GLU A 583 16.20 -17.16 37.81
C GLU A 583 16.09 -18.21 36.68
N ALA A 584 15.02 -19.02 36.67
CA ALA A 584 14.77 -20.02 35.64
C ALA A 584 14.24 -19.43 34.33
N ASP A 585 13.42 -18.38 34.42
CA ASP A 585 12.77 -17.74 33.26
C ASP A 585 13.61 -16.60 32.67
N PHE A 586 14.50 -16.00 33.47
CA PHE A 586 15.41 -14.92 33.07
C PHE A 586 16.84 -15.15 33.61
N PRO A 587 17.53 -16.23 33.19
CA PRO A 587 18.93 -16.42 33.55
C PRO A 587 19.80 -15.26 33.00
N LEU A 588 20.80 -14.86 33.79
CA LEU A 588 21.88 -14.00 33.33
C LEU A 588 23.03 -14.89 32.85
N ASP A 589 23.44 -14.70 31.59
CA ASP A 589 24.68 -15.28 31.02
C ASP A 589 25.96 -14.62 31.61
#